data_AF-A0A535GFB2-F1
#
_entry.id   AF-A0A535GFB2-F1
#
_cell.length_a   1.000
_cell.length_b   1.000
_cell.length_c   1.000
_cell.angle_alpha   90.00
_cell.angle_beta   90.00
_cell.angle_gamma   90.00
#
_symmetry.space_group_name_H-M   'P 1'
#
loop_
_entity.id
_entity.type
_entity.pdbx_description
1 polymer ?
#
loop_
_entity_poly.entity_id
_entity_poly.type
_entity_poly.pdbx_seq_one_letter_code
_entity_poly.pdbx_strand_id
1 'polypeptide(L)'
;WRDVTRREAYLADITYGQNSEFGFDYLRDNMIDDLANVVQRDLHYAIVDEADSILIDEARTPLIISSPAEDATETYYRYASVAAKLNEESDYVVDEKHRSATLTDDGITRAEHLLGIQNM
;
A
#
# COMPACT_ATOMS: atom_id res chain seq x y z
N TRP A 1 3.38 -23.75 -27.34
CA TRP A 1 3.12 -22.76 -26.30
C TRP A 1 4.42 -22.00 -26.04
N ARG A 2 4.39 -20.67 -26.05
CA ARG A 2 5.53 -19.81 -25.70
C ARG A 2 5.12 -18.99 -24.50
N ASP A 3 6.02 -18.79 -23.56
CA ASP A 3 5.79 -17.86 -22.47
C ASP A 3 5.71 -16.42 -23.01
N VAL A 4 4.78 -15.66 -22.45
CA VAL A 4 4.56 -14.24 -22.74
C VAL A 4 4.45 -13.48 -21.42
N THR A 5 4.86 -12.23 -21.44
CA THR A 5 4.68 -11.32 -20.30
C THR A 5 3.20 -10.98 -20.12
N ARG A 6 2.83 -10.52 -18.91
CA ARG A 6 1.45 -10.06 -18.63
C ARG A 6 1.01 -8.96 -19.58
N ARG A 7 1.88 -7.97 -19.81
CA ARG A 7 1.64 -6.89 -20.77
C ARG A 7 1.38 -7.41 -22.19
N GLU A 8 2.20 -8.35 -22.68
CA GLU A 8 1.95 -8.98 -23.99
C GLU A 8 0.60 -9.71 -24.04
N ALA A 9 0.19 -10.37 -22.95
CA ALA A 9 -1.11 -11.05 -22.88
C ALA A 9 -2.31 -10.07 -22.93
N TYR A 10 -2.22 -8.91 -22.30
CA TYR A 10 -3.28 -7.87 -22.36
C TYR A 10 -3.31 -7.09 -23.69
N LEU A 11 -2.21 -7.10 -24.44
CA LEU A 11 -2.15 -6.50 -25.78
C LEU A 11 -2.77 -7.37 -26.88
N ALA A 12 -3.10 -8.62 -26.58
CA ALA A 12 -3.82 -9.48 -27.52
C ALA A 12 -5.23 -8.93 -27.85
N ASP A 13 -5.81 -9.39 -28.95
CA ASP A 13 -7.19 -9.04 -29.31
C ASP A 13 -8.17 -9.54 -28.24
N ILE A 14 -7.94 -10.77 -27.76
CA ILE A 14 -8.72 -11.43 -26.71
C ILE A 14 -7.76 -12.03 -25.68
N THR A 15 -8.01 -11.73 -24.41
CA THR A 15 -7.25 -12.26 -23.27
C THR A 15 -8.15 -13.16 -22.45
N TYR A 16 -7.77 -14.43 -22.30
CA TYR A 16 -8.41 -15.37 -21.37
C TYR A 16 -7.64 -15.41 -20.05
N GLY A 17 -8.35 -15.52 -18.94
CA GLY A 17 -7.76 -15.57 -17.61
C GLY A 17 -8.79 -15.87 -16.53
N GLN A 18 -8.32 -16.09 -15.31
CA GLN A 18 -9.17 -16.23 -14.13
C GLN A 18 -9.56 -14.84 -13.60
N ASN A 19 -10.73 -14.74 -12.98
CA ASN A 19 -11.22 -13.52 -12.34
C ASN A 19 -10.21 -12.95 -11.32
N SER A 20 -9.60 -13.81 -10.50
CA SER A 20 -8.61 -13.43 -9.49
C SER A 20 -7.38 -12.77 -10.12
N GLU A 21 -6.89 -13.32 -11.24
CA GLU A 21 -5.74 -12.79 -11.97
C GLU A 21 -6.02 -11.41 -12.56
N PHE A 22 -7.18 -11.22 -13.18
CA PHE A 22 -7.60 -9.90 -13.69
C PHE A 22 -7.75 -8.89 -12.55
N GLY A 23 -8.36 -9.28 -11.44
CA GLY A 23 -8.51 -8.39 -10.29
C GLY A 23 -7.17 -8.03 -9.64
N PHE A 24 -6.24 -8.99 -9.51
CA PHE A 24 -4.94 -8.72 -8.90
C PHE A 24 -4.04 -7.90 -9.80
N ASP A 25 -4.09 -8.11 -11.13
CA ASP A 25 -3.38 -7.25 -12.08
C ASP A 25 -3.91 -5.81 -11.98
N TYR A 26 -5.23 -5.61 -11.89
CA TYR A 26 -5.81 -4.28 -11.69
C TYR A 26 -5.36 -3.63 -10.37
N LEU A 27 -5.39 -4.38 -9.26
CA LEU A 27 -4.94 -3.87 -7.96
C LEU A 27 -3.45 -3.52 -7.98
N ARG A 28 -2.60 -4.35 -8.59
CA ARG A 28 -1.16 -4.08 -8.75
C ARG A 28 -0.89 -2.85 -9.61
N ASP A 29 -1.64 -2.67 -10.70
CA ASP A 29 -1.52 -1.49 -11.57
C ASP A 29 -1.89 -0.17 -10.86
N ASN A 30 -2.62 -0.23 -9.74
CA ASN A 30 -2.91 0.93 -8.90
C ASN A 30 -1.89 1.13 -7.75
N MET A 31 -0.87 0.28 -7.65
CA MET A 31 0.19 0.33 -6.63
C MET A 31 1.58 0.63 -7.21
N ILE A 32 1.72 0.75 -8.53
CA ILE A 32 3.00 1.02 -9.20
C ILE A 32 3.40 2.50 -9.14
N ASP A 33 4.71 2.75 -9.06
CA ASP A 33 5.26 4.11 -9.05
C ASP A 33 5.38 4.74 -10.45
N ASP A 34 5.51 3.91 -11.50
CA ASP A 34 5.71 4.34 -12.88
C ASP A 34 4.66 3.71 -13.81
N LEU A 35 3.96 4.56 -14.56
CA LEU A 35 2.95 4.16 -15.55
C LEU A 35 3.53 3.22 -16.63
N ALA A 36 4.83 3.29 -16.90
CA ALA A 36 5.50 2.36 -17.79
C ALA A 36 5.52 0.91 -17.29
N ASN A 37 5.00 0.62 -16.08
CA ASN A 37 4.85 -0.72 -15.52
C ASN A 37 3.41 -1.26 -15.50
N VAL A 38 2.40 -0.46 -15.90
CA VAL A 38 0.99 -0.91 -15.98
C VAL A 38 0.88 -2.09 -16.95
N VAL A 39 0.27 -3.20 -16.53
CA VAL A 39 0.10 -4.37 -17.40
C VAL A 39 -1.24 -4.40 -18.12
N GLN A 40 -2.31 -3.90 -17.50
CA GLN A 40 -3.64 -3.83 -18.11
C GLN A 40 -3.77 -2.66 -19.07
N ARG A 41 -4.72 -2.78 -19.99
CA ARG A 41 -5.22 -1.69 -20.82
C ARG A 41 -6.60 -1.26 -20.32
N ASP A 42 -7.19 -0.27 -20.98
CA ASP A 42 -8.57 0.16 -20.71
C ASP A 42 -9.56 -1.03 -20.67
N LEU A 43 -10.44 -1.02 -19.67
CA LEU A 43 -11.41 -2.08 -19.44
C LEU A 43 -12.63 -1.89 -20.38
N HIS A 44 -12.60 -2.55 -21.54
CA HIS A 44 -13.63 -2.38 -22.57
C HIS A 44 -14.80 -3.35 -22.45
N TYR A 45 -14.53 -4.66 -22.36
CA TYR A 45 -15.55 -5.70 -22.38
C TYR A 45 -15.02 -6.98 -21.74
N ALA A 46 -15.90 -7.69 -21.03
CA ALA A 46 -15.61 -8.99 -20.42
C ALA A 46 -16.80 -9.93 -20.61
N ILE A 47 -16.52 -11.18 -20.96
CA ILE A 47 -17.48 -12.29 -20.90
C ILE A 47 -17.05 -13.15 -19.72
N VAL A 48 -17.95 -13.30 -18.75
CA VAL A 48 -17.71 -14.09 -17.55
C VAL A 48 -18.36 -15.44 -17.75
N ASP A 49 -17.55 -16.49 -17.87
CA ASP A 49 -18.02 -17.86 -17.76
C ASP A 49 -18.33 -18.19 -16.29
N GLU A 50 -19.29 -19.09 -16.05
CA GLU A 50 -19.78 -19.41 -14.69
C GLU A 50 -20.14 -18.15 -13.86
N ALA A 51 -20.88 -17.22 -14.48
CA ALA A 51 -21.15 -15.90 -13.93
C ALA A 51 -21.82 -15.91 -12.55
N ASP A 52 -22.61 -16.93 -12.22
CA ASP A 52 -23.18 -17.12 -10.88
C ASP A 52 -22.10 -17.42 -9.84
N SER A 53 -21.21 -18.37 -10.13
CA SER A 53 -20.10 -18.72 -9.25
C SER A 53 -19.17 -17.52 -9.02
N ILE A 54 -18.83 -16.78 -10.08
CA ILE A 54 -17.89 -15.65 -9.99
C ILE A 54 -18.54 -14.40 -9.37
N LEU A 55 -19.71 -13.97 -9.86
CA LEU A 55 -20.30 -12.68 -9.49
C LEU A 55 -21.21 -12.76 -8.26
N ILE A 56 -21.58 -13.96 -7.80
CA ILE A 56 -22.39 -14.16 -6.59
C ILE A 56 -21.57 -14.83 -5.51
N ASP A 57 -21.03 -16.02 -5.76
CA ASP A 57 -20.43 -16.82 -4.70
C ASP A 57 -19.04 -16.34 -4.29
N GLU A 58 -18.14 -16.13 -5.26
CA GLU A 58 -16.77 -15.67 -5.01
C GLU A 58 -16.71 -14.19 -4.62
N ALA A 59 -17.58 -13.35 -5.20
CA ALA A 59 -17.65 -11.92 -4.92
C ALA A 59 -17.93 -11.56 -3.45
N ARG A 60 -18.34 -12.53 -2.61
CA ARG A 60 -18.51 -12.36 -1.16
C ARG A 60 -17.19 -12.11 -0.43
N THR A 61 -16.08 -12.58 -0.97
CA THR A 61 -14.75 -12.39 -0.39
C THR A 61 -14.01 -11.34 -1.21
N PRO A 62 -13.60 -10.20 -0.62
CA PRO A 62 -12.88 -9.17 -1.35
C PRO A 62 -11.50 -9.67 -1.79
N LEU A 63 -11.05 -9.18 -2.94
CA LEU A 63 -9.70 -9.42 -3.43
C LEU A 63 -8.72 -8.49 -2.71
N ILE A 64 -7.74 -9.06 -1.99
CA ILE A 64 -6.81 -8.31 -1.13
C ILE A 64 -5.37 -8.65 -1.50
N ILE A 65 -4.58 -7.63 -1.81
CA ILE A 65 -3.11 -7.76 -1.84
C ILE A 65 -2.60 -7.54 -0.41
N SER A 66 -2.04 -8.59 0.18
CA SER A 66 -1.29 -8.47 1.43
C SER A 66 0.20 -8.63 1.14
N SER A 67 1.00 -7.73 1.69
CA SER A 67 2.44 -7.87 1.76
C SER A 67 2.84 -8.01 3.23
N PRO A 68 3.89 -8.77 3.54
CA PRO A 68 4.45 -8.74 4.88
C PRO A 68 4.79 -7.29 5.23
N ALA A 69 4.49 -6.87 6.46
CA ALA A 69 4.98 -5.61 6.96
C ALA A 69 6.51 -5.63 6.91
N GLU A 70 7.14 -4.53 6.49
CA GLU A 70 8.58 -4.40 6.68
C GLU A 70 8.89 -4.59 8.16
N ASP A 71 9.88 -5.43 8.46
CA ASP A 71 10.32 -5.73 9.83
C ASP A 71 10.96 -4.48 10.48
N ALA A 72 10.12 -3.55 10.91
CA ALA A 72 10.51 -2.30 11.56
C ALA A 72 10.60 -2.46 13.10
N THR A 73 10.74 -3.68 13.61
CA THR A 73 10.75 -3.93 15.07
C THR A 73 11.84 -3.12 15.77
N GLU A 74 13.05 -3.07 15.20
CA GLU A 74 14.15 -2.24 15.73
C GLU A 74 13.82 -0.75 15.67
N THR A 75 13.26 -0.30 14.55
CA THR A 75 12.81 1.08 14.35
C THR A 75 11.76 1.48 15.38
N TYR A 76 10.81 0.61 15.69
CA TYR A 76 9.78 0.86 16.70
C TYR A 76 10.38 1.09 18.09
N TYR A 77 11.31 0.22 18.52
CA TYR A 77 12.00 0.41 19.80
C TYR A 77 12.85 1.68 19.83
N ARG A 78 13.50 2.01 18.71
CA ARG A 78 14.27 3.26 18.56
C ARG A 78 13.36 4.48 18.74
N TYR A 79 12.25 4.56 18.02
CA TYR A 79 11.32 5.69 18.15
C TYR A 79 10.65 5.75 19.53
N ALA A 80 10.30 4.60 20.14
CA ALA A 80 9.79 4.57 21.50
C ALA A 80 10.78 5.16 22.52
N SER A 81 12.08 4.88 22.35
CA SER A 81 13.14 5.44 23.21
C SER A 81 13.32 6.96 23.04
N VAL A 82 13.01 7.49 21.85
CA VAL A 82 13.03 8.92 21.55
C VAL A 82 11.80 9.60 22.16
N ALA A 83 10.61 9.05 21.91
CA ALA A 83 9.35 9.56 22.45
C ALA A 83 9.38 9.67 23.98
N ALA A 84 9.96 8.69 24.68
CA ALA A 84 10.12 8.71 26.13
C ALA A 84 11.04 9.83 26.66
N LYS A 85 11.84 10.47 25.79
CA LYS A 85 12.74 11.58 26.16
C LYS A 85 12.17 12.95 25.79
N LEU A 86 11.06 13.01 25.07
CA LEU A 86 10.40 14.28 24.73
C LEU A 86 9.70 14.86 25.97
N ASN A 87 9.64 16.19 26.02
CA ASN A 87 8.97 16.95 27.07
C ASN A 87 7.57 17.34 26.61
N GLU A 88 6.57 16.99 27.42
CA GLU A 88 5.15 17.29 27.18
C GLU A 88 4.84 18.79 27.10
N GLU A 89 5.62 19.63 27.79
CA GLU A 89 5.36 21.07 27.84
C GLU A 89 5.94 21.84 26.64
N SER A 90 6.96 21.29 25.97
CA SER A 90 7.71 21.99 24.92
C SER A 90 7.75 21.29 23.58
N ASP A 91 7.79 19.95 23.56
CA ASP A 91 8.20 19.20 22.37
C ASP A 91 7.02 18.71 21.54
N TYR A 92 5.81 18.64 22.11
CA TYR A 92 4.61 18.25 21.37
C TYR A 92 3.35 18.84 21.99
N VAL A 93 2.29 18.90 21.19
CA VAL A 93 0.95 19.31 21.61
C VAL A 93 0.00 18.13 21.40
N VAL A 94 -0.78 17.79 22.43
CA VAL A 94 -1.80 16.74 22.39
C VAL A 94 -3.18 17.36 22.25
N ASP A 95 -3.93 16.94 21.23
CA ASP A 95 -5.36 17.22 21.12
C ASP A 95 -6.14 15.96 21.52
N GLU A 96 -6.55 15.89 22.78
CA GLU A 96 -7.30 14.73 23.30
C GLU A 96 -8.66 14.54 22.64
N LYS A 97 -9.28 15.63 22.18
CA LYS A 97 -10.58 15.58 21.52
C LYS A 97 -10.48 14.87 20.18
N HIS A 98 -9.39 15.09 19.45
CA HIS A 98 -9.13 14.46 18.15
C HIS A 98 -8.20 13.24 18.23
N ARG A 99 -7.67 12.92 19.43
CA ARG A 99 -6.69 11.85 19.68
C ARG A 99 -5.47 11.96 18.75
N SER A 100 -4.95 13.17 18.59
CA SER A 100 -3.77 13.45 17.80
C SER A 100 -2.67 14.07 18.65
N ALA A 101 -1.41 13.83 18.25
CA ALA A 101 -0.23 14.46 18.82
C ALA A 101 0.59 15.06 17.69
N THR A 102 1.04 16.30 17.85
CA THR A 102 1.84 17.03 16.86
C THR A 102 3.11 17.54 17.52
N LEU A 103 4.27 17.27 16.92
CA LEU A 103 5.55 17.80 17.40
C LEU A 103 5.60 19.33 17.17
N THR A 104 6.23 20.06 18.10
CA THR A 104 6.60 21.46 17.89
C THR A 104 7.92 21.55 17.12
N ASP A 105 8.29 22.73 16.61
CA ASP A 105 9.59 22.94 15.93
C ASP A 105 10.78 22.55 16.84
N ASP A 106 10.68 22.87 18.13
CA ASP A 106 11.67 22.47 19.15
C ASP A 106 11.69 20.95 19.34
N GLY A 107 10.53 20.31 19.36
CA GLY A 107 10.39 18.86 19.44
C GLY A 107 10.94 18.11 18.23
N ILE A 108 10.75 18.65 17.02
CA ILE A 108 11.34 18.12 15.78
C ILE A 108 12.87 18.19 15.88
N THR A 109 13.42 19.36 16.20
CA THR A 109 14.88 19.55 16.34
C THR A 109 15.48 18.60 17.37
N ARG A 110 14.79 18.39 18.50
CA ARG A 110 15.23 17.46 19.54
C ARG A 110 15.15 16.01 19.08
N ALA A 111 14.08 15.62 18.37
CA ALA A 111 13.93 14.28 17.82
C ALA A 111 15.00 13.97 16.77
N GLU A 112 15.31 14.90 15.87
CA GLU A 112 16.39 14.81 14.89
C GLU A 112 17.75 14.58 15.55
N HIS A 113 18.07 15.34 16.60
CA HIS A 113 19.30 15.16 17.36
C HIS A 113 19.35 13.80 18.08
N LEU A 114 18.23 13.33 18.64
CA LEU A 114 18.15 12.03 19.30
C LEU A 114 18.23 10.85 18.32
N LEU A 115 17.74 11.05 17.09
CA LEU A 115 17.79 10.07 16.01
C LEU A 115 19.09 10.15 15.21
N GLY A 116 19.85 11.24 15.28
CA GLY A 116 21.06 11.45 14.49
C GLY A 116 20.78 11.62 12.99
N ILE A 117 19.62 12.18 12.64
CA ILE A 117 19.21 12.47 11.26
C ILE A 117 19.14 13.98 11.04
N GLN A 118 19.33 14.43 9.80
CA GLN A 118 19.33 15.87 9.46
C GLN A 118 17.97 16.40 9.02
N ASN A 119 17.02 15.53 8.72
CA ASN A 119 15.67 15.91 8.31
C ASN A 119 14.74 14.72 8.52
N MET A 120 13.53 14.99 9.03
CA MET A 120 12.49 13.98 9.30
C MET A 120 11.33 14.08 8.31
#